data_AF-A0A8T4J379-F1
#
_entry.id   AF-A0A8T4J379-F1
#
_cell.length_a   1.000
_cell.length_b   1.000
_cell.length_c   1.000
_cell.angle_alpha   90.00
_cell.angle_beta   90.00
_cell.angle_gamma   90.00
#
_symmetry.space_group_name_H-M   'P 1'
#
loop_
_entity.id
_entity.type
_entity.pdbx_description
1 polymer ?
#
loop_
_entity_poly.entity_id
_entity_poly.type
_entity_poly.pdbx_seq_one_letter_code
_entity_poly.pdbx_strand_id
1 'polypeptide(L)'
;ASSEPARCAHCAGPLEAVETGESAAAGDGLRCGWCARTAPDWHCAECGGVRLRGQVFGARRTAEELGRAFPAVPVRTSGRDHILDTVPDRPALVVSTPGAEPVPEGPGYAAALLLDGWALLGRPDLRAGEEALRRWLSAALPRPRA
;
A
#
# COMPACT_ATOMS: atom_id res chain seq x y z
N ALA A 1 7.45 -13.92 10.90
CA ALA A 1 7.61 -13.87 9.44
C ALA A 1 8.36 -12.58 9.14
N SER A 2 9.52 -12.65 8.50
CA SER A 2 10.33 -11.44 8.28
C SER A 2 9.67 -10.56 7.21
N SER A 3 9.75 -9.25 7.43
CA SER A 3 9.22 -8.21 6.52
C SER A 3 10.28 -7.76 5.50
N GLU A 4 11.36 -8.52 5.34
CA GLU A 4 12.50 -8.08 4.55
C GLU A 4 12.23 -8.23 3.05
N PRO A 5 12.54 -7.21 2.23
CA PRO A 5 12.30 -7.27 0.79
C PRO A 5 13.12 -8.37 0.13
N ALA A 6 12.50 -9.14 -0.76
CA ALA A 6 13.21 -10.13 -1.57
C ALA A 6 14.11 -9.46 -2.60
N ARG A 7 15.39 -9.86 -2.63
CA ARG A 7 16.43 -9.26 -3.48
C ARG A 7 17.04 -10.26 -4.45
N CYS A 8 17.36 -9.79 -5.65
CA CYS A 8 18.07 -10.54 -6.66
C CYS A 8 19.52 -10.78 -6.24
N ALA A 9 19.96 -12.04 -6.28
CA ALA A 9 21.36 -12.39 -5.97
C ALA A 9 22.38 -11.76 -6.95
N HIS A 10 21.95 -11.35 -8.14
CA HIS A 10 22.85 -10.80 -9.16
C HIS A 10 23.06 -9.28 -9.03
N CYS A 11 22.00 -8.52 -8.78
CA CYS A 11 22.06 -7.05 -8.77
C CYS A 11 21.46 -6.39 -7.52
N ALA A 12 21.07 -7.17 -6.51
CA ALA A 12 20.36 -6.73 -5.31
C ALA A 12 19.01 -6.01 -5.53
N GLY A 13 18.53 -6.00 -6.79
CA GLY A 13 17.26 -5.41 -7.18
C GLY A 13 16.04 -6.16 -6.63
N PRO A 14 14.87 -5.52 -6.61
CA PRO A 14 13.64 -6.09 -6.09
C PRO A 14 13.22 -7.32 -6.90
N LEU A 15 12.77 -8.38 -6.21
CA LEU A 15 12.10 -9.52 -6.84
C LEU A 15 10.59 -9.33 -6.79
N GLU A 16 9.95 -9.51 -7.93
CA GLU A 16 8.51 -9.43 -8.11
C GLU A 16 7.97 -10.81 -8.48
N ALA A 17 6.80 -11.15 -7.94
CA ALA A 17 6.06 -12.31 -8.40
C ALA A 17 5.39 -11.99 -9.73
N VAL A 18 5.70 -12.77 -10.76
CA VAL A 18 5.00 -12.79 -12.03
C VAL A 18 3.84 -13.77 -11.88
N GLU A 19 2.62 -13.29 -12.05
CA GLU A 19 1.42 -14.14 -11.94
C GLU A 19 1.44 -15.23 -13.03
N THR A 20 1.63 -16.48 -12.61
CA THR A 20 1.42 -17.67 -13.42
C THR A 20 0.30 -18.52 -12.81
N GLY A 21 -0.93 -18.00 -12.81
CA GLY A 21 -2.13 -18.76 -12.41
C GLY A 21 -2.13 -19.26 -10.96
N GLU A 22 -3.23 -19.91 -10.56
CA GLU A 22 -3.56 -20.30 -9.17
C GLU A 22 -2.64 -21.35 -8.53
N SER A 23 -1.52 -21.71 -9.16
CA SER A 23 -0.61 -22.77 -8.67
C SER A 23 0.86 -22.50 -9.00
N ALA A 24 1.32 -21.25 -8.88
CA ALA A 24 2.76 -20.98 -8.85
C ALA A 24 3.35 -21.59 -7.56
N ALA A 25 3.90 -22.79 -7.69
CA ALA A 25 4.77 -23.40 -6.70
C ALA A 25 5.91 -22.42 -6.37
N ALA A 26 6.39 -22.51 -5.12
CA ALA A 26 7.33 -21.58 -4.56
C ALA A 26 8.56 -21.34 -5.45
N GLY A 27 8.85 -20.07 -5.77
CA GLY A 27 10.06 -19.64 -6.48
C GLY A 27 9.93 -19.46 -7.99
N ASP A 28 9.16 -20.31 -8.69
CA ASP A 28 9.14 -20.37 -10.18
C ASP A 28 8.54 -19.14 -10.88
N GLY A 29 7.93 -18.24 -10.12
CA GLY A 29 7.34 -16.99 -10.63
C GLY A 29 8.17 -15.74 -10.36
N LEU A 30 9.36 -15.81 -9.74
CA LEU A 30 10.07 -14.59 -9.33
C LEU A 30 10.96 -14.03 -10.43
N ARG A 31 10.84 -12.73 -10.70
CA ARG A 31 11.69 -11.99 -11.64
C ARG A 31 12.20 -10.71 -11.03
N CYS A 32 13.45 -10.37 -11.30
CA CYS A 32 14.01 -9.09 -10.89
C CYS A 32 13.42 -7.94 -11.72
N GLY A 33 12.89 -6.91 -11.06
CA GLY A 33 12.34 -5.72 -11.72
C GLY A 33 13.40 -4.85 -12.43
N TRP A 34 14.69 -5.03 -12.13
CA TRP A 34 15.78 -4.24 -12.73
C TRP A 34 16.49 -4.94 -13.87
N CYS A 35 16.94 -6.19 -13.65
CA CYS A 35 17.73 -6.92 -14.64
C CYS A 35 16.94 -8.03 -15.37
N ALA A 36 15.65 -8.17 -15.07
CA ALA A 36 14.74 -9.17 -15.63
C ALA A 36 15.14 -10.65 -15.42
N ARG A 37 16.20 -10.94 -14.65
CA ARG A 37 16.61 -12.30 -14.32
C ARG A 37 15.56 -12.99 -13.45
N THR A 38 15.23 -14.24 -13.75
CA THR A 38 14.38 -15.09 -12.92
C THR A 38 15.13 -15.58 -11.69
N ALA A 39 14.40 -15.83 -10.60
CA ALA A 39 14.96 -16.29 -9.33
C ALA A 39 14.21 -17.54 -8.81
N PRO A 40 14.28 -18.68 -9.53
CA PRO A 40 13.54 -19.90 -9.19
C PRO A 40 13.94 -20.48 -7.83
N ASP A 41 15.22 -20.38 -7.45
CA ASP A 41 15.76 -20.94 -6.20
C ASP A 41 15.78 -19.93 -5.04
N TRP A 42 14.99 -18.85 -5.14
CA TRP A 42 14.98 -17.84 -4.09
C TRP A 42 14.40 -18.38 -2.78
N HIS A 43 15.08 -18.04 -1.69
CA HIS A 43 14.61 -18.25 -0.32
C HIS A 43 14.94 -17.01 0.52
N CYS A 44 14.12 -16.74 1.52
CA CYS A 44 14.38 -15.68 2.48
C CYS A 44 15.64 -16.03 3.31
N ALA A 45 16.62 -15.13 3.35
CA ALA A 45 17.85 -15.33 4.13
C ALA A 45 17.58 -15.42 5.65
N GLU A 46 16.53 -14.77 6.13
CA GLU A 46 16.21 -14.71 7.57
C GLU A 46 15.43 -15.93 8.06
N CYS A 47 14.48 -16.45 7.27
CA CYS A 47 13.57 -17.51 7.72
C CYS A 47 13.53 -18.76 6.83
N GLY A 48 14.26 -18.78 5.71
CA GLY A 48 14.25 -19.89 4.74
C GLY A 48 12.94 -20.02 3.95
N GLY A 49 11.96 -19.14 4.15
CA GLY A 49 10.70 -19.17 3.43
C GLY A 49 10.87 -18.92 1.93
N VAL A 50 10.16 -19.70 1.11
CA VAL A 50 10.26 -19.69 -0.37
C VAL A 50 9.08 -18.97 -1.06
N ARG A 51 8.17 -18.39 -0.26
CA ARG A 51 7.00 -17.66 -0.75
C ARG A 51 7.11 -16.18 -0.42
N LEU A 52 6.96 -15.32 -1.43
CA LEU A 52 6.73 -13.90 -1.19
C LEU A 52 5.34 -13.70 -0.60
N ARG A 53 5.25 -12.90 0.46
CA ARG A 53 3.98 -12.38 0.93
C ARG A 53 3.80 -10.98 0.37
N GLY A 54 2.81 -10.81 -0.51
CA GLY A 54 2.27 -9.48 -0.79
C GLY A 54 1.63 -8.95 0.49
N GLN A 55 2.29 -7.99 1.15
CA GLN A 55 1.87 -7.47 2.45
C GLN A 55 1.04 -6.18 2.34
N VAL A 56 0.74 -5.70 1.13
CA VAL A 56 -0.05 -4.47 0.94
C VAL A 56 -1.54 -4.81 0.93
N PHE A 57 -2.27 -4.36 1.95
CA PHE A 57 -3.73 -4.41 1.94
C PHE A 57 -4.24 -3.29 1.03
N GLY A 58 -4.80 -3.66 -0.13
CA GLY A 58 -5.41 -2.68 -1.03
C GLY A 58 -6.57 -1.94 -0.33
N ALA A 59 -6.78 -0.66 -0.69
CA ALA A 59 -7.78 0.22 -0.07
C ALA A 59 -9.19 -0.41 0.04
N ARG A 60 -9.59 -1.22 -0.94
CA ARG A 60 -10.88 -1.95 -0.92
C ARG A 60 -10.98 -2.93 0.25
N ARG A 61 -9.97 -3.78 0.45
CA ARG A 61 -9.98 -4.76 1.55
C ARG A 61 -9.95 -4.06 2.90
N THR A 62 -9.17 -2.99 3.03
CA THR A 62 -9.15 -2.14 4.23
C THR A 62 -10.53 -1.57 4.54
N ALA A 63 -11.24 -1.04 3.54
CA ALA A 63 -12.58 -0.51 3.73
C ALA A 63 -13.59 -1.60 4.15
N GLU A 64 -13.50 -2.80 3.59
CA GLU A 64 -14.32 -3.94 3.98
C GLU A 64 -14.08 -4.36 5.44
N GLU A 65 -12.82 -4.46 5.88
CA GLU A 65 -12.49 -4.79 7.27
C GLU A 65 -12.96 -3.69 8.23
N LEU A 66 -12.78 -2.42 7.87
CA LEU A 66 -13.27 -1.30 8.68
C LEU A 66 -14.80 -1.28 8.75
N GLY A 67 -15.50 -1.57 7.66
CA GLY A 67 -16.97 -1.68 7.66
C GLY A 67 -17.46 -2.78 8.60
N ARG A 68 -16.74 -3.91 8.67
CA ARG A 68 -17.02 -4.98 9.64
C ARG A 68 -16.75 -4.56 11.08
N ALA A 69 -15.67 -3.83 11.33
CA ALA A 69 -15.29 -3.38 12.67
C ALA A 69 -16.17 -2.23 13.20
N PHE A 70 -16.73 -1.41 12.30
CA PHE A 70 -17.53 -0.22 12.63
C PHE A 70 -18.89 -0.24 11.92
N PRO A 71 -19.78 -1.19 12.23
CA PRO A 71 -21.02 -1.41 11.46
C PRO A 71 -22.01 -0.24 11.51
N ALA A 72 -21.90 0.66 12.50
CA ALA A 72 -22.73 1.86 12.63
C ALA A 72 -22.12 3.12 11.99
N VAL A 73 -20.89 3.04 11.44
CA VAL A 73 -20.19 4.19 10.85
C VAL A 73 -20.07 4.00 9.35
N PRO A 74 -20.60 4.92 8.52
CA PRO A 74 -20.43 4.85 7.08
C PRO A 74 -18.95 4.83 6.69
N VAL A 75 -18.54 3.84 5.90
CA VAL A 75 -17.20 3.76 5.30
C VAL A 75 -17.28 4.20 3.85
N ARG A 76 -16.49 5.20 3.48
CA ARG A 76 -16.40 5.75 2.12
C ARG A 76 -15.03 5.46 1.55
N THR A 77 -14.99 5.03 0.29
CA THR A 77 -13.74 4.78 -0.44
C THR A 77 -13.53 5.82 -1.51
N SER A 78 -12.32 6.38 -1.58
CA SER A 78 -11.90 7.28 -2.66
C SER A 78 -10.56 6.83 -3.22
N GLY A 79 -10.48 6.50 -4.50
CA GLY A 79 -9.28 5.90 -5.07
C GLY A 79 -9.45 5.49 -6.52
N ARG A 80 -8.83 4.37 -6.90
CA ARG A 80 -8.73 3.91 -8.30
C ARG A 80 -10.09 3.80 -8.98
N ASP A 81 -11.08 3.21 -8.30
CA ASP A 81 -12.38 2.91 -8.90
C ASP A 81 -13.24 4.16 -9.04
N HIS A 82 -13.19 5.02 -8.04
CA HIS A 82 -13.91 6.29 -8.02
C HIS A 82 -13.24 7.25 -7.04
N ILE A 83 -12.99 8.48 -7.49
CA ILE A 83 -12.49 9.56 -6.65
C ILE A 83 -13.68 10.40 -6.21
N LEU A 84 -13.81 10.59 -4.90
CA LEU A 84 -14.81 11.49 -4.32
C LEU A 84 -14.25 12.90 -4.31
N ASP A 85 -15.02 13.87 -4.81
CA ASP A 85 -14.64 15.29 -4.74
C ASP A 85 -14.82 15.83 -3.32
N THR A 86 -15.98 15.55 -2.71
CA THR A 86 -16.32 15.99 -1.35
C THR A 86 -16.78 14.86 -0.44
N VAL A 87 -16.72 15.12 0.87
CA VAL A 87 -17.37 14.29 1.89
C VAL A 87 -18.28 15.14 2.77
N PRO A 88 -19.54 14.71 3.02
CA PRO A 88 -20.48 15.46 3.86
C PRO A 88 -19.99 15.64 5.29
N ASP A 89 -20.40 16.73 5.93
CA ASP A 89 -20.10 17.04 7.34
C ASP A 89 -20.93 16.17 8.31
N ARG A 90 -20.59 14.88 8.37
CA ARG A 90 -21.23 13.90 9.24
C ARG A 90 -20.27 12.74 9.53
N PRO A 91 -20.39 12.08 10.70
CA PRO A 91 -19.46 11.03 11.10
C PRO A 91 -19.34 9.92 10.05
N ALA A 92 -18.11 9.68 9.57
CA ALA A 92 -17.77 8.66 8.59
C ALA A 92 -16.28 8.32 8.66
N LEU A 93 -15.93 7.11 8.22
CA LEU A 93 -14.56 6.73 7.91
C LEU A 93 -14.32 6.91 6.42
N VAL A 94 -13.20 7.55 6.05
CA VAL A 94 -12.80 7.70 4.65
C VAL A 94 -11.51 6.92 4.43
N VAL A 95 -11.54 5.95 3.52
CA VAL A 95 -10.38 5.20 3.07
C VAL A 95 -9.97 5.74 1.70
N SER A 96 -8.86 6.46 1.68
CA SER A 96 -8.36 7.12 0.47
C SER A 96 -7.02 6.55 0.02
N THR A 97 -6.88 6.32 -1.28
CA THR A 97 -5.54 6.22 -1.90
C THR A 97 -4.86 7.58 -1.74
N PRO A 98 -3.55 7.66 -1.42
CA PRO A 98 -2.86 8.94 -1.29
C PRO A 98 -3.05 9.84 -2.52
N GLY A 99 -3.49 11.08 -2.30
CA GLY A 99 -3.82 12.05 -3.35
C GLY A 99 -5.30 12.05 -3.80
N ALA A 100 -6.09 11.07 -3.37
CA ALA A 100 -7.53 10.98 -3.63
C ALA A 100 -8.36 11.30 -2.37
N GLU A 101 -7.83 12.08 -1.44
CA GLU A 101 -8.55 12.49 -0.24
C GLU A 101 -9.62 13.55 -0.61
N PRO A 102 -10.92 13.28 -0.38
CA PRO A 102 -11.98 14.23 -0.67
C PRO A 102 -11.89 15.46 0.25
N VAL A 103 -12.38 16.59 -0.22
CA VAL A 103 -12.49 17.82 0.56
C VAL A 103 -13.71 17.73 1.50
N PRO A 104 -13.56 17.87 2.82
CA PRO A 104 -14.70 17.92 3.73
C PRO A 104 -15.55 19.17 3.50
N GLU A 105 -16.87 19.00 3.43
CA GLU A 105 -17.82 20.13 3.35
C GLU A 105 -17.82 20.96 4.65
N GLY A 106 -17.43 20.33 5.77
CA GLY A 106 -17.39 20.90 7.12
C GLY A 106 -15.99 21.25 7.65
N PRO A 107 -15.78 21.29 8.98
CA PRO A 107 -14.54 21.76 9.61
C PRO A 107 -13.30 20.91 9.33
N GLY A 108 -13.47 19.69 8.81
CA GLY A 108 -12.37 18.83 8.37
C GLY A 108 -12.41 17.43 8.97
N TYR A 109 -11.35 16.67 8.72
CA TYR A 109 -11.14 15.38 9.37
C TYR A 109 -10.64 15.57 10.80
N ALA A 110 -11.24 14.86 11.76
CA ALA A 110 -10.80 14.90 13.15
C ALA A 110 -9.44 14.21 13.38
N ALA A 111 -9.08 13.26 12.53
CA ALA A 111 -7.82 12.53 12.56
C ALA A 111 -7.49 11.95 11.18
N ALA A 112 -6.20 11.65 10.96
CA ALA A 112 -5.72 10.92 9.80
C ALA A 112 -4.85 9.73 10.26
N LEU A 113 -4.98 8.60 9.57
CA LEU A 113 -4.17 7.41 9.79
C LEU A 113 -3.47 7.02 8.49
N LEU A 114 -2.14 6.87 8.58
CA LEU A 114 -1.32 6.39 7.47
C LEU A 114 -1.12 4.88 7.62
N LEU A 115 -1.74 4.11 6.74
CA LEU A 115 -1.59 2.66 6.70
C LEU A 115 -0.40 2.28 5.83
N ASP A 116 0.26 1.17 6.18
CA ASP A 116 1.36 0.57 5.41
C ASP A 116 2.50 1.55 5.07
N GLY A 117 2.88 2.44 6.01
CA GLY A 117 3.95 3.42 5.78
C GLY A 117 5.29 2.78 5.35
N TRP A 118 5.57 1.57 5.83
CA TRP A 118 6.72 0.77 5.42
C TRP A 118 6.71 0.44 3.92
N ALA A 119 5.53 0.28 3.31
CA ALA A 119 5.41 -0.07 1.89
C ALA A 119 5.82 1.09 0.98
N LEU A 120 5.57 2.34 1.39
CA LEU A 120 6.07 3.51 0.66
C LEU A 120 7.59 3.64 0.78
N LEU A 121 8.13 3.41 1.97
CA LEU A 121 9.58 3.46 2.23
C LEU A 121 10.35 2.31 1.55
N GLY A 122 9.71 1.15 1.42
CA GLY A 122 10.31 -0.05 0.83
C GLY A 122 10.28 -0.08 -0.70
N ARG A 123 9.74 0.95 -1.37
CA ARG A 123 9.73 1.01 -2.83
C ARG A 123 11.16 1.02 -3.37
N PRO A 124 11.44 0.27 -4.45
CA PRO A 124 12.75 0.25 -5.11
C PRO A 124 12.94 1.50 -5.98
N ASP A 125 12.81 2.68 -5.36
CA ASP A 125 12.88 4.01 -5.97
C ASP A 125 13.80 4.90 -5.11
N LEU A 126 14.72 5.64 -5.73
CA LEU A 126 15.67 6.50 -5.01
C LEU A 126 14.97 7.59 -4.19
N ARG A 127 13.77 8.00 -4.61
CA ARG A 127 12.96 9.05 -3.98
C ARG A 127 11.89 8.48 -3.07
N ALA A 128 11.91 7.18 -2.77
CA ALA A 128 10.92 6.53 -1.90
C ALA A 128 10.77 7.25 -0.55
N GLY A 129 11.89 7.62 0.09
CA GLY A 129 11.89 8.36 1.35
C GLY A 129 11.31 9.77 1.22
N GLU A 130 11.70 10.53 0.19
CA GLU A 130 11.19 11.88 -0.07
C GLU A 130 9.68 11.87 -0.36
N GLU A 131 9.23 10.92 -1.16
CA GLU A 131 7.83 10.78 -1.55
C GLU A 131 6.96 10.32 -0.37
N ALA A 132 7.48 9.40 0.46
CA ALA A 132 6.82 9.01 1.71
C ALA A 132 6.65 10.24 2.63
N LEU A 133 7.73 10.99 2.88
CA LEU A 133 7.68 12.20 3.70
C LEU A 133 6.70 13.24 3.15
N ARG A 134 6.74 13.50 1.84
CA ARG A 134 5.81 14.44 1.17
C ARG A 134 4.36 14.06 1.41
N ARG A 135 4.01 12.78 1.22
CA ARG A 135 2.64 12.27 1.43
C ARG A 135 2.21 12.37 2.89
N TRP A 136 3.11 12.04 3.81
CA TRP A 136 2.81 12.09 5.24
C TRP A 136 2.60 13.52 5.74
N LEU A 137 3.46 14.46 5.32
CA LEU A 137 3.28 15.88 5.64
C LEU A 137 1.98 16.44 5.02
N SER A 138 1.64 16.00 3.81
CA SER A 138 0.39 16.40 3.15
C SER A 138 -0.86 15.85 3.85
N ALA A 139 -0.76 14.71 4.53
CA ALA A 139 -1.84 14.14 5.33
C ALA A 139 -1.92 14.76 6.74
N ALA A 140 -0.78 15.15 7.33
CA ALA A 140 -0.70 15.71 8.67
C ALA A 140 -1.06 17.21 8.73
N LEU A 141 -0.82 17.94 7.64
CA LEU A 141 -1.16 19.35 7.55
C LEU A 141 -2.58 19.50 6.98
N PRO A 142 -3.49 20.23 7.66
CA PRO A 142 -4.80 20.52 7.09
C PRO A 142 -4.62 21.27 5.76
N ARG A 143 -5.24 20.79 4.69
CA ARG A 143 -5.27 21.51 3.41
C ARG A 143 -5.88 22.90 3.66
N PRO A 144 -5.23 23.99 3.23
CA PRO A 144 -5.87 25.30 3.26
C PRO A 144 -7.14 25.23 2.39
N ARG A 145 -8.24 25.80 2.89
CA ARG A 145 -9.44 25.98 2.08
C ARG A 145 -9.10 26.91 0.91
N ALA A 146 -9.38 26.46 -0.31
CA ALA A 146 -9.33 27.30 -1.51
C ALA A 146 -10.52 28.28 -1.53
#